data_AF-A0A919V998-F1
#
_entry.id   AF-A0A919V998-F1
#
_cell.length_a   1.000
_cell.length_b   1.000
_cell.length_c   1.000
_cell.angle_alpha   90.00
_cell.angle_beta   90.00
_cell.angle_gamma   90.00
#
_symmetry.space_group_name_H-M   'P 1'
#
loop_
_entity.id
_entity.type
_entity.pdbx_description
1 polymer ?
#
loop_
_entity_poly.entity_id
_entity_poly.type
_entity_poly.pdbx_seq_one_letter_code
_entity_poly.pdbx_strand_id
1 'polypeptide(L)' 'MRARDRGGEQQREPCGHRDHDAGLKDTVSLLPGESAEIITRFDGYRGRYLFHCHNAEHEDMGMMANLEIV' A
#
# COMPACT_ATOMS: atom_id res chain seq x y z
N MET A 1 11.31 -0.33 7.51
CA MET A 1 11.28 1.12 7.80
C MET A 1 11.56 1.34 9.29
N ARG A 2 12.67 2.00 9.66
CA ARG A 2 12.77 2.57 11.02
C ARG A 2 12.10 3.93 10.97
N ALA A 3 11.03 4.10 11.75
CA ALA A 3 10.42 5.39 12.00
C ALA A 3 11.48 6.31 12.62
N ARG A 4 11.75 7.45 11.98
CA ARG A 4 12.42 8.57 12.66
C ARG A 4 11.31 9.53 13.07
N ASP A 5 11.15 9.64 14.38
CA ASP A 5 10.25 10.57 15.05
C ASP A 5 10.65 12.02 14.73
N ARG A 6 9.71 12.77 14.15
CA ARG A 6 9.68 14.24 14.17
C ARG A 6 8.24 14.68 14.35
N GLY A 7 7.84 14.81 15.62
CA GLY A 7 7.01 15.89 16.16
C GLY A 7 5.70 16.21 15.44
N GLY A 8 4.59 15.75 16.02
CA GLY A 8 3.23 16.18 15.70
C GLY A 8 2.23 15.04 15.87
N GLU A 9 1.56 14.98 17.02
CA GLU A 9 0.52 14.02 17.38
C GLU A 9 -0.60 13.95 16.32
N GLN A 10 -0.55 12.92 15.50
CA GLN A 10 -1.71 12.22 14.97
C GLN A 10 -1.41 10.75 15.24
N GLN A 11 -2.29 10.12 16.01
CA GLN A 11 -2.21 8.75 16.47
C GLN A 11 -1.98 7.83 15.25
N ARG A 12 -0.72 7.41 15.04
CA ARG A 12 -0.36 6.44 14.00
C ARG A 12 -0.73 5.07 14.54
N GLU A 13 -2.01 4.75 14.52
CA GLU A 13 -2.47 3.38 14.66
C GLU A 13 -1.72 2.51 13.64
N PRO A 14 -1.23 1.31 14.01
CA PRO A 14 -0.56 0.44 13.07
C PRO A 14 -1.46 0.22 11.85
N CYS A 15 -0.89 0.42 10.65
CA CYS A 15 -1.55 0.06 9.39
C CYS A 15 -1.80 -1.46 9.42
N GLY A 16 -3.01 -1.85 9.80
CA GLY A 16 -3.41 -3.25 9.92
C GLY A 16 -4.41 -3.47 11.05
N HIS A 17 -5.69 -3.53 10.71
CA HIS A 17 -6.76 -3.97 11.62
C HIS A 17 -6.61 -5.45 12.05
N ARG A 18 -5.73 -6.21 11.37
CA ARG A 18 -5.53 -7.64 11.57
C ARG A 18 -4.09 -7.92 12.01
N ASP A 19 -3.91 -8.85 12.94
CA ASP A 19 -2.59 -9.23 13.49
C ASP A 19 -1.56 -9.59 12.41
N HIS A 20 -2.02 -10.12 11.27
CA HIS A 20 -1.17 -10.49 10.15
C HIS A 20 -0.73 -9.33 9.27
N ASP A 21 -1.34 -8.15 9.40
CA ASP A 21 -0.98 -6.94 8.64
C ASP A 21 0.15 -6.15 9.30
N ALA A 22 0.61 -6.58 10.48
CA ALA A 22 1.82 -6.09 11.10
C ALA A 22 3.06 -6.43 10.25
N GLY A 23 3.62 -5.44 9.54
CA GLY A 23 4.89 -5.59 8.83
C GLY A 23 4.95 -4.81 7.53
N LEU A 24 6.01 -5.05 6.75
CA LEU A 24 6.13 -4.54 5.38
C LEU A 24 5.47 -5.53 4.43
N LYS A 25 4.62 -4.99 3.55
CA LYS A 25 3.84 -5.77 2.59
C LYS A 25 3.79 -5.04 1.25
N ASP A 26 3.59 -5.81 0.20
CA ASP A 26 3.27 -5.33 -1.15
C ASP A 26 1.78 -5.43 -1.48
N THR A 27 1.04 -6.28 -0.77
CA THR A 27 -0.38 -6.58 -1.02
C THR A 27 -1.18 -6.57 0.28
N VAL A 28 -2.37 -5.97 0.26
CA VAL A 28 -3.32 -5.93 1.38
C VAL A 28 -4.71 -6.36 0.91
N SER A 29 -5.43 -7.11 1.75
CA SER A 29 -6.80 -7.52 1.48
C SER A 29 -7.80 -6.49 2.00
N LEU A 30 -8.69 -6.02 1.11
CA LEU A 30 -9.77 -5.10 1.45
C LEU A 30 -11.12 -5.79 1.31
N LEU A 31 -11.91 -5.77 2.37
CA LEU A 31 -13.32 -6.16 2.34
C LEU A 31 -14.18 -4.99 1.81
N PRO A 32 -15.43 -5.26 1.40
CA PRO A 32 -16.35 -4.19 0.98
C PRO A 32 -16.48 -3.09 2.04
N GLY A 33 -16.23 -1.85 1.64
CA GLY A 33 -16.29 -0.67 2.52
C GLY A 33 -15.02 -0.42 3.35
N GLU A 34 -14.01 -1.29 3.27
CA GLU A 34 -12.70 -1.04 3.88
C GLU A 34 -11.84 -0.09 3.03
N SER A 35 -10.94 0.62 3.72
CA SER A 35 -9.93 1.48 3.11
C SER A 35 -8.58 1.23 3.75
N ALA A 36 -7.50 1.36 2.98
CA ALA A 36 -6.12 1.29 3.49
C ALA A 36 -5.34 2.56 3.15
N GLU A 37 -4.48 2.97 4.07
CA GLU A 37 -3.46 3.99 3.83
C GLU A 37 -2.09 3.31 3.68
N ILE A 38 -1.42 3.58 2.56
CA ILE A 38 -0.16 2.93 2.19
C ILE A 38 0.98 3.92 2.32
N ILE A 39 1.98 3.56 3.13
CA ILE A 39 3.24 4.29 3.24
C ILE A 39 4.34 3.42 2.65
N THR A 40 4.95 3.87 1.55
CA THR A 40 6.02 3.16 0.87
C THR A 40 7.23 4.08 0.59
N ARG A 41 8.35 3.48 0.19
CA ARG A 41 9.57 4.19 -0.24
C ARG A 41 10.01 3.62 -1.57
N PHE A 42 10.25 4.49 -2.54
CA PHE A 42 10.84 4.13 -3.83
C PHE A 42 12.33 4.53 -3.82
N ASP A 43 13.22 3.59 -3.47
CA ASP A 43 14.68 3.81 -3.41
C ASP A 43 15.48 3.03 -4.46
N GLY A 44 14.79 2.22 -5.28
CA GLY A 44 15.39 1.44 -6.36
C GLY A 44 15.39 2.19 -7.69
N TYR A 45 14.65 1.64 -8.65
CA TYR A 45 14.66 2.10 -10.04
C TYR A 45 13.55 3.12 -10.32
N ARG A 46 13.79 3.95 -11.35
CA ARG A 46 12.78 4.82 -11.94
C ARG A 46 12.04 4.09 -13.05
N GLY A 47 10.80 4.48 -13.30
CA GLY A 47 10.01 3.95 -14.39
C GLY A 47 8.54 3.75 -14.04
N ARG A 48 7.86 3.00 -14.91
CA ARG A 48 6.44 2.66 -14.76
C ARG A 48 6.28 1.33 -14.06
N TYR A 49 5.47 1.34 -13.01
CA TYR A 49 5.09 0.21 -12.18
C TYR A 49 3.58 -0.03 -12.26
N LEU A 50 3.13 -1.22 -11.87
CA LEU A 50 1.72 -1.54 -11.79
C LEU A 50 1.20 -1.39 -10.36
N PHE A 51 -0.02 -0.89 -10.24
CA PHE A 51 -0.82 -0.92 -9.04
C PHE A 51 -2.21 -1.42 -9.43
N HIS A 52 -2.64 -2.57 -8.93
CA HIS A 52 -3.86 -3.22 -9.38
C HIS A 52 -4.50 -4.09 -8.30
N CYS A 53 -5.76 -4.48 -8.53
CA CYS A 53 -6.38 -5.56 -7.79
C CYS A 53 -5.71 -6.89 -8.17
N HIS A 54 -5.30 -7.68 -7.19
CA HIS A 54 -4.65 -8.97 -7.45
C HIS A 54 -5.65 -10.12 -7.68
N ASN A 55 -6.96 -9.82 -7.68
CA ASN A 55 -7.96 -10.72 -8.23
C ASN A 55 -7.89 -10.65 -9.76
N ALA A 56 -7.58 -11.79 -10.40
CA ALA A 56 -7.27 -11.84 -11.83
C ALA A 56 -8.43 -11.35 -12.70
N GLU A 57 -9.67 -11.71 -12.35
CA GLU A 57 -10.84 -11.29 -13.09
C GLU A 57 -11.02 -9.77 -13.03
N HIS A 58 -10.82 -9.19 -11.85
CA HIS A 58 -10.91 -7.74 -11.66
C HIS A 58 -9.78 -6.99 -12.37
N GLU A 59 -8.56 -7.53 -12.34
CA GLU A 59 -7.41 -7.00 -13.07
C GLU A 59 -7.69 -6.95 -14.58
N ASP A 60 -8.12 -8.07 -15.16
CA ASP A 60 -8.42 -8.21 -16.58
C ASP A 60 -9.57 -7.31 -17.03
N MET A 61 -10.53 -7.04 -16.13
CA MET A 61 -11.64 -6.11 -16.37
C MET A 61 -11.27 -4.63 -16.14
N GLY A 62 -10.00 -4.32 -15.85
CA GLY A 62 -9.47 -2.96 -15.85
C GLY A 62 -9.27 -2.32 -14.48
N MET A 63 -9.28 -3.09 -13.38
CA MET A 63 -8.88 -2.60 -12.05
C MET A 63 -7.35 -2.52 -11.90
N MET A 64 -6.72 -1.80 -12.84
CA MET A 64 -5.27 -1.62 -12.94
C MET A 64 -4.93 -0.15 -13.23
N ALA A 65 -3.85 0.33 -12.63
CA ALA A 65 -3.27 1.64 -12.86
C ALA A 65 -1.74 1.57 -13.02
N ASN A 66 -1.19 2.53 -13.74
CA ASN A 66 0.25 2.75 -13.80
C ASN A 66 0.67 3.73 -12.70
N LEU A 67 1.77 3.43 -12.02
CA LEU A 67 2.47 4.34 -11.13
C LEU A 67 3.81 4.73 -11.78
N GLU A 68 4.03 6.02 -11.98
CA GLU A 68 5.29 6.52 -12.53
C GLU A 68 6.19 7.06 -11.41
N ILE A 69 7.38 6.48 -11.30
CA ILE A 69 8.41 6.90 -10.34
C ILE A 69 9.51 7.64 -11.10
N VAL A 70 9.67 8.92 -10.76
CA VAL A 70 10.56 9.90 -11.44
C VAL A 70 11.74 10.34 -10.60
#